data_AF-A0A3C0C320-F1
#
_entry.id   AF-A0A3C0C320-F1
#
_cell.length_a   1.000
_cell.length_b   1.000
_cell.length_c   1.000
_cell.angle_alpha   90.00
_cell.angle_beta   90.00
_cell.angle_gamma   90.00
#
_symmetry.space_group_name_H-M   'P 1'
#
loop_
_entity.id
_entity.type
_entity.pdbx_description
1 polymer ?
#
loop_
_entity_poly.entity_id
_entity_poly.type
_entity_poly.pdbx_seq_one_letter_code
_entity_poly.pdbx_strand_id
1 'polypeptide(L)'
;VMELLGLIESVPGKGRFVRHPKPPAEDEKNIRLEDSAVLELMEARRILDPAIAAESAMRATSSDLTRLLRVLTSTEKRLGDPNQRAQSDFDFHLALAEATHNFVFVNITRMNFDLIMATHDKIYNLLDDKEAFLAEHREMYEAI
;
A
#
# COMPACT_ATOMS: atom_id res chain seq x y z
N VAL A 1 -20.03 -14.96 13.01
CA VAL A 1 -19.12 -14.91 11.83
C VAL A 1 -19.81 -14.32 10.61
N MET A 2 -20.84 -14.93 10.02
CA MET A 2 -21.45 -14.37 8.79
C MET A 2 -22.15 -13.01 8.96
N GLU A 3 -22.73 -12.72 10.14
CA GLU A 3 -23.22 -11.37 10.49
C GLU A 3 -22.07 -10.35 10.59
N LEU A 4 -20.95 -10.75 11.17
CA LEU A 4 -19.76 -9.91 11.32
C LEU A 4 -19.13 -9.57 9.96
N LEU A 5 -19.23 -10.51 9.01
CA LEU A 5 -18.81 -10.34 7.62
C LEU A 5 -19.82 -9.55 6.77
N GLY A 6 -20.95 -9.11 7.34
CA GLY A 6 -21.98 -8.36 6.63
C GLY A 6 -22.75 -9.15 5.56
N LEU A 7 -22.60 -10.48 5.53
CA LEU A 7 -23.24 -11.37 4.54
C LEU A 7 -24.68 -11.71 4.89
N ILE A 8 -25.04 -11.60 6.17
CA ILE A 8 -26.40 -11.84 6.65
C ILE A 8 -26.80 -10.75 7.65
N GLU A 9 -28.09 -10.45 7.70
CA GLU A 9 -28.71 -9.53 8.67
C GLU A 9 -29.74 -10.32 9.48
N SER A 10 -29.65 -10.27 10.82
CA SER A 10 -30.71 -10.79 11.69
C SER A 10 -31.67 -9.67 12.04
N VAL A 11 -32.95 -9.87 11.71
CA VAL A 11 -34.02 -8.96 12.11
C VAL A 11 -34.79 -9.63 13.27
N PRO A 12 -34.81 -9.02 14.47
CA PRO A 12 -35.51 -9.59 15.63
C PRO A 12 -36.97 -9.92 15.30
N GLY A 13 -37.38 -11.16 15.58
CA GLY A 13 -38.73 -11.66 15.31
C GLY A 13 -39.05 -11.98 13.84
N LYS A 14 -38.11 -11.75 12.90
CA LYS A 14 -38.32 -12.01 11.46
C LYS A 14 -37.32 -12.99 10.84
N GLY A 15 -36.24 -13.33 11.56
CA GLY A 15 -35.25 -14.32 11.13
C GLY A 15 -34.00 -13.69 10.50
N ARG A 16 -33.25 -14.51 9.75
CA ARG A 16 -31.97 -14.14 9.12
C ARG A 16 -32.10 -14.03 7.61
N PHE A 17 -31.60 -12.95 7.05
CA PHE A 17 -31.69 -12.64 5.62
C PHE A 17 -30.30 -12.55 5.01
N VAL A 18 -30.12 -13.07 3.80
CA VAL A 18 -28.86 -12.93 3.04
C VAL A 18 -28.80 -11.52 2.45
N ARG A 19 -27.69 -10.82 2.72
CA ARG A 19 -27.45 -9.50 2.14
C ARG A 19 -26.85 -9.69 0.75
N HIS A 20 -27.44 -9.07 -0.27
CA HIS A 20 -26.74 -8.93 -1.55
C HIS A 20 -25.51 -8.04 -1.35
N PRO A 21 -24.30 -8.46 -1.75
CA PRO A 21 -23.13 -7.59 -1.67
C PRO A 21 -23.43 -6.37 -2.53
N LYS A 22 -23.58 -5.21 -1.87
CA LYS A 22 -23.54 -3.94 -2.58
C LYS A 22 -22.13 -3.87 -3.19
N PRO A 23 -21.97 -3.61 -4.49
CA PRO A 23 -20.68 -3.15 -4.97
C PRO A 23 -20.26 -1.95 -4.10
N PRO A 24 -18.98 -1.82 -3.72
CA PRO A 24 -18.51 -0.65 -2.99
C PRO A 24 -19.04 0.58 -3.72
N ALA A 25 -19.70 1.48 -2.98
CA ALA A 25 -20.30 2.66 -3.57
C ALA A 25 -19.23 3.39 -4.38
N GLU A 26 -19.56 3.85 -5.59
CA GLU A 26 -18.60 4.55 -6.46
C GLU A 26 -17.96 5.78 -5.76
N ASP A 27 -18.59 6.28 -4.69
CA ASP A 27 -18.11 7.34 -3.81
C ASP A 27 -16.92 6.96 -2.90
N GLU A 28 -16.66 5.67 -2.64
CA GLU A 28 -15.48 5.25 -1.85
C GLU A 28 -14.15 5.53 -2.59
N LYS A 29 -14.20 5.76 -3.91
CA LYS A 29 -13.00 6.00 -4.74
C LYS A 29 -12.47 7.43 -4.68
N ASN A 30 -13.16 8.36 -4.02
CA ASN A 30 -12.77 9.79 -3.99
C ASN A 30 -12.65 10.31 -2.54
N ILE A 31 -11.88 9.62 -1.71
CA ILE A 31 -11.48 10.17 -0.40
C ILE A 31 -10.47 11.31 -0.65
N ARG A 32 -10.95 12.54 -0.85
CA ARG A 32 -10.07 13.71 -0.85
C ARG A 32 -9.62 13.98 0.59
N LEU A 33 -8.42 13.50 0.94
CA LEU A 33 -7.83 13.80 2.24
C LEU A 33 -7.40 15.27 2.32
N GLU A 34 -7.62 15.88 3.49
CA GLU A 34 -7.04 17.17 3.85
C GLU A 34 -5.51 17.06 3.96
N ASP A 35 -4.80 18.18 3.82
CA ASP A 35 -3.33 18.19 3.86
C ASP A 35 -2.77 17.66 5.19
N SER A 36 -3.50 17.85 6.29
CA SER A 36 -3.20 17.28 7.61
C SER A 36 -3.11 15.75 7.59
N ALA A 37 -4.08 15.09 6.94
CA ALA A 37 -4.12 13.63 6.85
C ALA A 37 -2.99 13.05 5.97
N VAL A 38 -2.50 13.80 4.98
CA VAL A 38 -1.31 13.42 4.21
C VAL A 38 -0.07 13.40 5.12
N LEU A 39 0.08 14.41 5.99
CA LEU A 39 1.20 14.48 6.93
C LEU A 39 1.15 13.34 7.96
N GLU A 40 -0.03 13.05 8.50
CA GLU A 40 -0.24 11.92 9.43
C GLU A 40 0.09 10.57 8.76
N LEU A 41 -0.27 10.40 7.48
CA LEU A 41 0.08 9.21 6.70
C LEU A 41 1.59 9.08 6.50
N MET A 42 2.29 10.17 6.18
CA MET A 42 3.75 10.16 6.06
C MET A 42 4.43 9.87 7.40
N GLU A 43 3.87 10.39 8.51
CA GLU A 43 4.36 10.06 9.85
C GLU A 43 4.22 8.56 10.16
N ALA A 44 3.07 7.96 9.83
CA ALA A 44 2.85 6.53 9.99
C ALA A 44 3.83 5.69 9.15
N ARG A 45 4.04 6.05 7.86
CA ARG A 45 5.01 5.37 6.98
C ARG A 45 6.43 5.45 7.52
N ARG A 46 6.85 6.61 8.06
CA ARG A 46 8.18 6.78 8.66
C ARG A 46 8.46 5.82 9.82
N ILE A 47 7.42 5.32 10.49
CA ILE A 47 7.54 4.34 11.57
C ILE A 47 7.41 2.91 11.03
N LEU A 48 6.43 2.66 10.16
CA LEU A 48 6.09 1.32 9.67
C LEU A 48 7.06 0.80 8.63
N ASP A 49 7.43 1.61 7.63
CA ASP A 49 8.22 1.17 6.49
C ASP A 49 9.60 0.64 6.92
N PRO A 50 10.36 1.28 7.84
CA PRO A 50 11.62 0.72 8.33
C PRO A 50 11.45 -0.60 9.09
N ALA A 51 10.37 -0.75 9.88
CA ALA A 51 10.12 -1.98 10.61
C ALA A 51 9.77 -3.14 9.66
N ILE A 52 8.98 -2.86 8.62
CA ILE A 52 8.65 -3.83 7.57
C ILE A 52 9.91 -4.20 6.77
N ALA A 53 10.76 -3.23 6.44
CA ALA A 53 12.03 -3.48 5.76
C ALA A 53 12.94 -4.40 6.58
N ALA A 54 13.10 -4.14 7.88
CA ALA A 54 13.90 -4.97 8.76
C ALA A 54 13.37 -6.42 8.85
N GLU A 55 12.06 -6.60 8.98
CA GLU A 55 11.44 -7.93 8.98
C GLU A 55 11.55 -8.63 7.63
N SER A 56 11.53 -7.88 6.53
CA SER A 56 11.78 -8.39 5.18
C SER A 56 13.20 -8.90 5.06
N ALA A 57 14.21 -8.12 5.46
CA ALA A 57 15.62 -8.52 5.45
C ALA A 57 15.87 -9.83 6.21
N MET A 58 15.15 -10.06 7.31
CA MET A 58 15.28 -11.28 8.10
C MET A 58 14.64 -12.53 7.47
N ARG A 59 13.67 -12.36 6.58
CA ARG A 59 12.77 -13.45 6.15
C ARG A 59 12.71 -13.68 4.64
N ALA A 60 13.15 -12.70 3.86
CA ALA A 60 13.05 -12.73 2.41
C ALA A 60 13.75 -13.96 1.82
N THR A 61 13.08 -14.59 0.86
CA THR A 61 13.69 -15.66 0.06
C THR A 61 14.35 -15.09 -1.19
N SER A 62 15.17 -15.90 -1.87
CA SER A 62 15.73 -15.53 -3.17
C SER A 62 14.66 -15.20 -4.21
N SER A 63 13.45 -15.78 -4.09
CA SER A 63 12.32 -15.46 -4.97
C SER A 63 11.79 -14.05 -4.72
N ASP A 64 11.72 -13.64 -3.46
CA ASP A 64 11.27 -12.31 -3.04
C ASP A 64 12.27 -11.24 -3.48
N LEU A 65 13.57 -11.48 -3.30
CA LEU A 65 14.63 -10.59 -3.80
C LEU A 65 14.54 -10.42 -5.33
N THR A 66 14.35 -11.53 -6.06
CA THR A 66 14.17 -11.47 -7.52
C THR A 66 12.92 -10.65 -7.88
N ARG A 67 11.85 -10.74 -7.08
CA ARG A 67 10.64 -9.95 -7.29
C ARG A 67 10.86 -8.46 -7.01
N LEU A 68 11.49 -8.10 -5.89
CA LEU A 68 11.85 -6.72 -5.54
C LEU A 68 12.70 -6.08 -6.64
N LEU A 69 13.73 -6.79 -7.12
CA LEU A 69 14.59 -6.32 -8.21
C LEU A 69 13.81 -6.08 -9.51
N ARG A 70 12.86 -6.97 -9.84
CA ARG A 70 11.98 -6.76 -11.01
C ARG A 70 11.13 -5.51 -10.86
N VAL A 71 10.58 -5.24 -9.68
CA VAL A 71 9.81 -4.03 -9.41
C VAL A 71 10.68 -2.80 -9.59
N LEU A 72 11.86 -2.74 -8.94
CA LEU A 72 12.82 -1.62 -9.08
C LEU A 72 13.19 -1.34 -10.53
N THR A 73 13.52 -2.38 -11.29
CA THR A 73 13.89 -2.25 -12.71
C THR A 73 12.71 -1.75 -13.56
N SER A 74 11.48 -2.07 -13.15
CA SER A 74 10.26 -1.58 -13.78
C SER A 74 10.02 -0.10 -13.46
N THR A 75 10.25 0.29 -12.21
CA THR A 75 10.14 1.66 -11.70
C THR A 75 11.07 2.61 -12.44
N GLU A 76 12.33 2.23 -12.63
CA GLU A 76 13.35 3.03 -13.35
C GLU A 76 12.89 3.42 -14.76
N LYS A 77 12.13 2.56 -15.44
CA LYS A 77 11.61 2.81 -16.80
C LYS A 77 10.40 3.75 -16.82
N ARG A 78 9.79 4.04 -15.67
CA ARG A 78 8.52 4.76 -15.52
C ARG A 78 8.60 6.07 -14.71
N LEU A 79 9.80 6.50 -14.33
CA LEU A 79 10.02 7.69 -13.48
C LEU A 79 9.47 9.01 -14.05
N GLY A 80 9.22 9.08 -15.37
CA GLY A 80 8.78 10.30 -16.03
C GLY A 80 7.36 10.76 -15.68
N ASP A 81 6.50 9.86 -15.19
CA ASP A 81 5.07 10.11 -14.98
C ASP A 81 4.73 10.02 -13.47
N PRO A 82 4.19 11.08 -12.84
CA PRO A 82 3.79 11.09 -11.43
C PRO A 82 2.85 9.95 -11.03
N ASN A 83 1.90 9.57 -11.89
CA ASN A 83 0.94 8.51 -11.59
C ASN A 83 1.64 7.15 -11.61
N GLN A 84 2.57 6.96 -12.55
CA GLN A 84 3.35 5.73 -12.62
C GLN A 84 4.37 5.65 -11.48
N ARG A 85 4.90 6.77 -10.98
CA ARG A 85 5.74 6.82 -9.77
C ARG A 85 4.94 6.40 -8.54
N ALA A 86 3.74 6.93 -8.37
CA ALA A 86 2.87 6.57 -7.26
C ALA A 86 2.53 5.07 -7.25
N GLN A 87 2.22 4.51 -8.42
CA GLN A 87 2.02 3.06 -8.56
C GLN A 87 3.30 2.27 -8.26
N SER A 88 4.46 2.78 -8.68
CA SER A 88 5.74 2.10 -8.51
C SER A 88 6.22 2.09 -7.05
N ASP A 89 5.98 3.15 -6.28
CA ASP A 89 6.19 3.21 -4.82
C ASP A 89 5.40 2.08 -4.14
N PHE A 90 4.12 1.96 -4.49
CA PHE A 90 3.28 0.90 -3.93
C PHE A 90 3.72 -0.50 -4.30
N ASP A 91 4.00 -0.74 -5.57
CA ASP A 91 4.44 -2.05 -6.02
C ASP A 91 5.70 -2.49 -5.25
N PHE A 92 6.59 -1.55 -4.92
CA PHE A 92 7.80 -1.81 -4.14
C PHE A 92 7.49 -2.07 -2.66
N HIS A 93 6.79 -1.16 -1.99
CA HIS A 93 6.43 -1.31 -0.57
C HIS A 93 5.56 -2.55 -0.33
N LEU A 94 4.68 -2.92 -1.27
CA LEU A 94 3.89 -4.14 -1.20
C LEU A 94 4.77 -5.38 -1.35
N ALA A 95 5.70 -5.40 -2.30
CA ALA A 95 6.65 -6.50 -2.46
C ALA A 95 7.52 -6.66 -1.20
N LEU A 96 7.92 -5.56 -0.58
CA LEU A 96 8.65 -5.54 0.68
C LEU A 96 7.83 -6.16 1.82
N ALA A 97 6.57 -5.75 1.96
CA ALA A 97 5.67 -6.30 2.96
C ALA A 97 5.39 -7.79 2.73
N GLU A 98 5.26 -8.25 1.49
CA GLU A 98 5.05 -9.66 1.16
C GLU A 98 6.29 -10.52 1.48
N ALA A 99 7.49 -9.97 1.33
CA ALA A 99 8.76 -10.61 1.67
C ALA A 99 8.96 -10.83 3.19
N THR A 100 8.21 -10.10 4.04
CA THR A 100 8.15 -10.40 5.48
C THR A 100 7.42 -11.72 5.80
N HIS A 101 6.69 -12.26 4.82
CA HIS A 101 5.77 -13.39 4.97
C HIS A 101 4.76 -13.21 6.13
N ASN A 102 4.43 -11.96 6.47
CA ASN A 102 3.47 -11.60 7.49
C ASN A 102 2.25 -10.90 6.85
N PHE A 103 1.12 -11.60 6.84
CA PHE A 103 -0.11 -11.08 6.22
C PHE A 103 -0.59 -9.76 6.83
N VAL A 104 -0.27 -9.47 8.09
CA VAL A 104 -0.68 -8.22 8.75
C VAL A 104 0.05 -7.03 8.14
N PHE A 105 1.36 -7.16 7.90
CA PHE A 105 2.14 -6.10 7.25
C PHE A 105 1.66 -5.86 5.82
N VAL A 106 1.35 -6.93 5.07
CA VAL A 106 0.78 -6.81 3.72
C VAL A 106 -0.52 -6.01 3.73
N ASN A 107 -1.42 -6.27 4.69
CA ASN A 107 -2.70 -5.55 4.77
C ASN A 107 -2.52 -4.10 5.20
N ILE A 108 -1.65 -3.81 6.17
CA ILE A 108 -1.34 -2.43 6.59
C ILE A 108 -0.78 -1.63 5.41
N THR A 109 0.16 -2.19 4.64
CA THR A 109 0.72 -1.53 3.46
C THR A 109 -0.35 -1.26 2.39
N ARG A 110 -1.29 -2.20 2.17
CA ARG A 110 -2.42 -1.99 1.24
C ARG A 110 -3.34 -0.87 1.69
N MET A 111 -3.71 -0.84 2.98
CA MET A 111 -4.56 0.22 3.54
C MET A 111 -3.90 1.60 3.43
N ASN A 112 -2.60 1.69 3.69
CA ASN A 112 -1.85 2.93 3.52
C ASN A 112 -1.88 3.40 2.06
N PHE A 113 -1.79 2.48 1.10
CA PHE A 113 -1.80 2.83 -0.31
C PHE A 113 -3.13 3.37 -0.82
N ASP A 114 -4.25 2.82 -0.35
CA ASP A 114 -5.57 3.34 -0.73
C ASP A 114 -5.69 4.83 -0.37
N LEU A 115 -5.09 5.25 0.76
CA LEU A 115 -5.00 6.65 1.18
C LEU A 115 -4.00 7.46 0.34
N ILE A 116 -2.86 6.88 -0.06
CA ILE A 116 -1.89 7.52 -0.96
C ILE A 116 -2.51 7.77 -2.33
N MET A 117 -3.22 6.80 -2.92
CA MET A 117 -3.85 6.95 -4.23
C MET A 117 -4.89 8.07 -4.24
N ALA A 118 -5.63 8.21 -3.14
CA ALA A 118 -6.56 9.30 -2.94
C ALA A 118 -5.89 10.70 -2.87
N THR A 119 -4.56 10.73 -2.69
CA THR A 119 -3.76 11.96 -2.48
C THR A 119 -2.53 12.08 -3.38
N HIS A 120 -2.40 11.21 -4.38
CA HIS A 120 -1.15 11.04 -5.12
C HIS A 120 -0.69 12.32 -5.84
N ASP A 121 -1.63 13.11 -6.38
CA ASP A 121 -1.36 14.43 -6.96
C ASP A 121 -0.68 15.38 -5.95
N LYS A 122 -0.97 15.27 -4.66
CA LYS A 122 -0.34 16.13 -3.64
C LYS A 122 1.05 15.62 -3.28
N ILE A 123 1.21 14.31 -3.08
CA ILE A 123 2.46 13.71 -2.62
C ILE A 123 3.52 13.70 -3.73
N TYR A 124 3.18 13.18 -4.92
CA TYR A 124 4.16 12.93 -5.98
C TYR A 124 4.48 14.14 -6.86
N ASN A 125 3.69 15.21 -6.78
CA ASN A 125 4.09 16.50 -7.35
C ASN A 125 5.08 17.24 -6.45
N LEU A 126 5.11 16.94 -5.14
CA LEU A 126 6.12 17.48 -4.22
C LEU A 126 7.43 16.69 -4.28
N LEU A 127 7.36 15.39 -4.58
CA LEU A 127 8.52 14.52 -4.82
C LEU A 127 9.00 14.66 -6.29
N ASP A 128 9.46 15.84 -6.69
CA ASP A 128 9.96 16.06 -8.07
C ASP A 128 11.36 15.46 -8.32
N ASP A 129 12.09 15.14 -7.24
CA ASP A 129 13.40 14.48 -7.33
C ASP A 129 13.25 12.97 -7.54
N LYS A 130 13.15 12.59 -8.81
CA LYS A 130 13.03 11.22 -9.29
C LYS A 130 14.24 10.35 -8.92
N GLU A 131 15.40 10.98 -8.82
CA GLU A 131 16.66 10.27 -8.64
C GLU A 131 16.84 9.92 -7.17
N ALA A 132 16.48 10.85 -6.27
CA ALA A 132 16.35 10.58 -4.85
C ALA A 132 15.33 9.48 -4.57
N PHE A 133 14.14 9.53 -5.20
CA PHE A 133 13.12 8.49 -5.05
C PHE A 133 13.65 7.10 -5.42
N LEU A 134 14.31 6.96 -6.58
CA LEU A 134 14.87 5.68 -6.99
C LEU A 134 16.04 5.24 -6.09
N ALA A 135 16.87 6.18 -5.65
CA ALA A 135 18.00 5.90 -4.77
C ALA A 135 17.55 5.31 -3.43
N GLU A 136 16.54 5.90 -2.78
CA GLU A 136 15.98 5.38 -1.53
C GLU A 136 15.49 3.94 -1.67
N HIS A 137 14.78 3.64 -2.77
CA HIS A 137 14.28 2.30 -3.05
C HIS A 137 15.42 1.29 -3.31
N ARG A 138 16.51 1.72 -3.96
CA ARG A 138 17.71 0.89 -4.16
C ARG A 138 18.43 0.61 -2.84
N GLU A 139 18.61 1.63 -2.00
CA GLU A 139 19.22 1.48 -0.68
C GLU A 139 18.44 0.50 0.20
N MET A 140 17.10 0.57 0.18
CA MET A 140 16.26 -0.40 0.88
C MET A 140 16.44 -1.82 0.34
N TYR A 141 16.49 -2.00 -0.98
CA TYR A 141 16.72 -3.31 -1.59
C TYR A 141 18.09 -3.90 -1.24
N GLU A 142 19.13 -3.08 -1.24
CA GLU A 142 20.50 -3.52 -0.89
C GLU A 142 20.64 -3.91 0.59
N ALA A 143 19.76 -3.40 1.45
CA ALA A 143 19.74 -3.71 2.87
C ALA A 143 18.98 -5.01 3.23
N ILE A 144 18.32 -5.65 2.26
CA ILE A 144 17.54 -6.90 2.42
C ILE A 144 18.35 -8.08 1.91
#